data_AF-A0A840WLL9-F1
#
_entry.id   AF-A0A840WLL9-F1
#
_cell.length_a   1.000
_cell.length_b   1.000
_cell.length_c   1.000
_cell.angle_alpha   90.00
_cell.angle_beta   90.00
_cell.angle_gamma   90.00
#
_symmetry.space_group_name_H-M   'P 1'
#
loop_
_entity.id
_entity.type
_entity.pdbx_description
1 polymer ?
#
loop_
_entity_poly.entity_id
_entity_poly.type
_entity_poly.pdbx_seq_one_letter_code
_entity_poly.pdbx_strand_id
1 'polypeptide(L)'
;MSLEPLLSQSPAVIVHVILMTGVTILTPVMFLLPKGNRHHRLLGKAWAGMMMGGAVSSLFISSDFYDWHFGPIHLLSFAIIFGLPGALREARAGKWRAHRSGMIQMTIGGVVIAGGLALMPTRTMNLVLFGG
;
A
#
# COMPACT_ATOMS: atom_id res chain seq x y z
N MET A 1 -15.31 11.54 13.93
CA MET A 1 -14.69 11.37 12.60
C MET A 1 -14.77 12.68 11.85
N SER A 2 -13.62 13.28 11.52
CA SER A 2 -13.51 14.51 10.72
C SER A 2 -12.47 14.28 9.62
N LEU A 3 -12.70 14.81 8.42
CA LEU A 3 -11.73 14.75 7.33
C LEU A 3 -10.70 15.89 7.39
N GLU A 4 -10.91 16.88 8.25
CA GLU A 4 -10.03 18.04 8.40
C GLU A 4 -8.55 17.65 8.58
N PRO A 5 -8.17 16.69 9.45
CA PRO A 5 -6.76 16.36 9.65
C PRO A 5 -6.06 15.84 8.39
N LEU A 6 -6.81 15.25 7.45
CA LEU A 6 -6.30 14.77 6.16
C LEU A 6 -6.27 15.89 5.11
N LEU A 7 -7.31 16.71 5.05
CA LEU A 7 -7.42 17.79 4.07
C LEU A 7 -6.39 18.91 4.32
N SER A 8 -5.85 19.02 5.52
CA SER A 8 -4.77 19.95 5.87
C SER A 8 -3.36 19.44 5.54
N GLN A 9 -3.20 18.21 5.06
CA GLN A 9 -1.90 17.62 4.74
C GLN A 9 -1.37 18.04 3.37
N SER A 10 -0.11 17.69 3.10
CA SER A 10 0.48 17.89 1.77
C SER A 10 -0.27 17.06 0.70
N PRO A 11 -0.24 17.49 -0.58
CA PRO A 11 -0.86 16.74 -1.67
C PRO A 11 -0.34 15.29 -1.78
N ALA A 12 0.93 15.05 -1.43
CA ALA A 12 1.53 13.72 -1.44
C ALA A 12 0.81 12.76 -0.46
N VAL A 13 0.46 13.24 0.75
CA VAL A 13 -0.28 12.45 1.74
C VAL A 13 -1.68 12.12 1.23
N ILE A 14 -2.40 13.09 0.65
CA ILE A 14 -3.75 12.87 0.13
C ILE A 14 -3.74 11.83 -0.99
N VAL A 15 -2.82 11.96 -1.96
CA VAL A 15 -2.65 10.99 -3.05
C VAL A 15 -2.33 9.61 -2.49
N HIS A 16 -1.40 9.50 -1.55
CA HIS A 16 -1.04 8.24 -0.91
C HIS A 16 -2.25 7.57 -0.24
N VAL A 17 -3.02 8.32 0.55
CA VAL A 17 -4.21 7.80 1.25
C VAL A 17 -5.28 7.31 0.28
N ILE A 18 -5.54 8.04 -0.81
CA ILE A 18 -6.51 7.62 -1.84
C ILE A 18 -6.09 6.27 -2.45
N LEU A 19 -4.82 6.17 -2.87
CA LEU A 19 -4.28 4.95 -3.48
C LEU A 19 -4.31 3.78 -2.50
N MET A 20 -3.85 3.98 -1.27
CA MET A 20 -3.79 2.92 -0.25
C MET A 20 -5.16 2.51 0.25
N THR A 21 -6.16 3.41 0.25
CA THR A 21 -7.56 3.04 0.50
C THR A 21 -8.07 2.11 -0.58
N GLY A 22 -7.82 2.43 -1.86
CA GLY A 22 -8.18 1.56 -2.99
C GLY A 22 -7.48 0.19 -2.93
N VAL A 23 -6.18 0.16 -2.60
CA VAL A 23 -5.42 -1.09 -2.36
C VAL A 23 -6.05 -1.90 -1.24
N THR A 24 -6.36 -1.26 -0.11
CA THR A 24 -6.94 -1.92 1.07
C THR A 24 -8.28 -2.57 0.73
N ILE A 25 -9.15 -1.87 -0.01
CA ILE A 25 -10.46 -2.40 -0.45
C ILE A 25 -10.30 -3.55 -1.46
N LEU A 26 -9.39 -3.42 -2.43
CA LEU A 26 -9.18 -4.47 -3.44
C LEU A 26 -8.50 -5.72 -2.87
N THR A 27 -7.73 -5.61 -1.79
CA THR A 27 -7.00 -6.73 -1.19
C THR A 27 -7.88 -7.94 -0.85
N PRO A 28 -8.98 -7.84 -0.07
CA PRO A 28 -9.86 -8.97 0.18
C PRO A 28 -10.51 -9.51 -1.10
N VAL A 29 -10.92 -8.64 -2.02
CA VAL A 29 -11.48 -9.04 -3.32
C VAL A 29 -10.49 -9.93 -4.09
N MET A 30 -9.20 -9.55 -4.10
CA MET A 30 -8.15 -10.33 -4.75
C MET A 30 -7.94 -11.70 -4.10
N PHE A 31 -8.16 -11.85 -2.79
CA PHE A 31 -8.11 -13.13 -2.09
C PHE A 31 -9.33 -14.01 -2.33
N LEU A 32 -10.51 -13.43 -2.53
CA LEU A 32 -11.76 -14.17 -2.79
C LEU A 32 -11.90 -14.62 -4.25
N LEU A 33 -11.36 -13.85 -5.20
CA LEU A 33 -11.51 -14.17 -6.62
C LEU A 33 -10.81 -15.47 -7.04
N PRO A 34 -11.40 -16.26 -7.96
CA PRO A 34 -10.71 -17.37 -8.60
C PRO A 34 -9.40 -16.90 -9.26
N LYS A 35 -8.28 -17.48 -8.83
CA LYS A 35 -6.95 -17.05 -9.25
C LYS A 35 -6.78 -17.29 -10.75
N GLY A 36 -6.21 -16.30 -11.43
CA GLY A 36 -5.93 -16.37 -12.86
C GLY A 36 -7.12 -16.14 -13.79
N ASN A 37 -8.36 -15.97 -13.30
CA ASN A 37 -9.49 -15.62 -14.17
C ASN A 37 -9.40 -14.16 -14.72
N ARG A 38 -10.29 -13.78 -15.65
CA ARG A 38 -10.28 -12.43 -16.25
C ARG A 38 -10.38 -11.32 -15.21
N HIS A 39 -11.27 -11.47 -14.22
CA HIS A 39 -11.50 -10.48 -13.16
C HIS A 39 -10.28 -10.32 -12.25
N HIS A 40 -9.66 -11.43 -11.82
CA HIS A 40 -8.43 -11.44 -11.04
C HIS A 40 -7.29 -10.73 -11.79
N ARG A 41 -7.14 -10.99 -13.09
CA ARG A 41 -6.10 -10.32 -13.89
C ARG A 41 -6.36 -8.82 -14.06
N LEU A 42 -7.61 -8.40 -14.24
CA LEU A 42 -7.95 -6.98 -14.38
C LEU A 42 -7.77 -6.22 -13.06
N LEU A 43 -8.39 -6.71 -11.99
CA LEU A 43 -8.30 -6.10 -10.66
C LEU A 43 -6.89 -6.21 -10.08
N GLY A 44 -6.15 -7.27 -10.40
CA GLY A 44 -4.75 -7.42 -10.02
C GLY A 44 -3.84 -6.37 -10.65
N LYS A 45 -4.12 -5.94 -11.90
CA LYS A 45 -3.40 -4.82 -12.52
C LYS A 45 -3.74 -3.49 -11.84
N ALA A 46 -5.01 -3.26 -11.51
CA ALA A 46 -5.43 -2.06 -10.79
C ALA A 46 -4.79 -2.00 -9.40
N TRP A 47 -4.86 -3.11 -8.65
CA TRP A 47 -4.21 -3.27 -7.35
C TRP A 47 -2.70 -3.01 -7.44
N ALA A 48 -2.01 -3.60 -8.44
CA ALA A 48 -0.58 -3.40 -8.62
C ALA A 48 -0.23 -1.95 -8.97
N GLY A 49 -1.02 -1.29 -9.82
CA GLY A 49 -0.85 0.12 -10.16
C GLY A 49 -1.00 1.03 -8.94
N MET A 50 -2.07 0.83 -8.15
CA MET A 50 -2.29 1.60 -6.93
C MET A 50 -1.24 1.31 -5.86
N MET A 51 -0.82 0.06 -5.70
CA MET A 51 0.24 -0.32 -4.75
C MET A 51 1.58 0.34 -5.12
N MET A 52 1.95 0.33 -6.40
CA MET A 52 3.14 1.04 -6.89
C MET A 52 3.03 2.54 -6.66
N GLY A 53 1.88 3.16 -7.00
CA GLY A 53 1.65 4.58 -6.78
C GLY A 53 1.67 4.96 -5.30
N GLY A 54 1.11 4.13 -4.42
CA GLY A 54 1.17 4.29 -2.97
C GLY A 54 2.60 4.23 -2.45
N ALA A 55 3.39 3.25 -2.91
CA ALA A 55 4.81 3.17 -2.56
C ALA A 55 5.61 4.38 -3.05
N VAL A 56 5.43 4.82 -4.29
CA VAL A 56 6.13 6.00 -4.82
C VAL A 56 5.72 7.28 -4.11
N SER A 57 4.41 7.53 -3.93
CA SER A 57 3.91 8.72 -3.21
C SER A 57 4.39 8.77 -1.76
N SER A 58 4.54 7.62 -1.10
CA SER A 58 5.07 7.56 0.27
C SER A 58 6.50 8.08 0.40
N LEU A 59 7.31 8.00 -0.67
CA LEU A 59 8.69 8.54 -0.66
C LEU A 59 8.74 10.07 -0.55
N PHE A 60 7.61 10.75 -0.75
CA PHE A 60 7.47 12.20 -0.60
C PHE A 60 6.87 12.59 0.76
N ILE A 61 6.61 11.63 1.64
CA ILE A 61 6.05 11.84 2.98
C ILE A 61 7.17 11.67 4.01
N SER A 62 7.54 12.73 4.71
CA SER A 62 8.63 12.67 5.68
C SER A 62 8.31 11.75 6.86
N SER A 63 9.33 11.11 7.41
CA SER A 63 9.20 10.23 8.58
C SER A 63 9.26 11.02 9.89
N ASP A 64 8.40 10.65 10.85
CA ASP A 64 8.37 11.30 12.18
C ASP A 64 9.42 10.75 13.18
N PHE A 65 10.30 9.83 12.76
CA PHE A 65 11.19 9.10 13.68
C PHE A 65 12.57 9.76 13.86
N TYR A 66 13.02 10.54 12.88
CA TYR A 66 14.33 11.18 12.86
C TYR A 66 14.23 12.54 12.17
N ASP A 67 15.21 13.44 12.38
CA ASP A 67 15.32 14.71 11.65
C ASP A 67 15.69 14.56 10.16
N TRP A 68 15.62 13.33 9.64
CA TRP A 68 15.89 12.97 8.25
C TRP A 68 14.59 12.59 7.56
N HIS A 69 14.48 12.94 6.27
CA HIS A 69 13.28 12.68 5.47
C HIS A 69 12.86 11.21 5.45
N PHE A 70 13.83 10.30 5.31
CA PHE A 70 13.58 8.86 5.26
C PHE A 70 13.64 8.22 6.65
N GLY A 71 12.74 7.27 6.89
CA GLY A 71 12.70 6.47 8.12
C GLY A 71 12.28 5.02 7.85
N PRO A 72 12.17 4.17 8.89
CA PRO A 72 12.00 2.73 8.73
C PRO A 72 10.81 2.32 7.86
N ILE A 73 9.72 3.10 7.88
CA ILE A 73 8.53 2.83 7.05
C ILE A 73 8.82 2.90 5.54
N HIS A 74 9.80 3.71 5.11
CA HIS A 74 10.19 3.84 3.70
C HIS A 74 10.86 2.58 3.14
N LEU A 75 11.41 1.73 4.00
CA LEU A 75 11.95 0.44 3.58
C LEU A 75 10.86 -0.45 2.96
N LEU A 76 9.62 -0.35 3.46
CA LEU A 76 8.48 -1.06 2.88
C LEU A 76 8.17 -0.54 1.47
N SER A 77 8.27 0.77 1.27
CA SER A 77 8.09 1.42 -0.03
C SER A 77 9.11 0.92 -1.05
N PHE A 78 10.39 0.90 -0.69
CA PHE A 78 11.43 0.33 -1.55
C PHE A 78 11.20 -1.16 -1.83
N ALA A 79 10.84 -1.95 -0.82
CA ALA A 79 10.53 -3.37 -1.00
C ALA A 79 9.38 -3.59 -2.00
N ILE A 80 8.34 -2.76 -1.97
CA ILE A 80 7.24 -2.81 -2.94
C ILE A 80 7.72 -2.39 -4.34
N ILE A 81 8.45 -1.28 -4.45
CA ILE A 81 8.91 -0.75 -5.75
C ILE A 81 9.76 -1.78 -6.49
N PHE A 82 10.67 -2.46 -5.80
CA PHE A 82 11.53 -3.47 -6.42
C PHE A 82 10.89 -4.85 -6.51
N GLY A 83 10.10 -5.25 -5.51
CA GLY A 83 9.49 -6.57 -5.47
C GLY A 83 8.32 -6.72 -6.44
N LEU A 84 7.48 -5.69 -6.61
CA LEU A 84 6.23 -5.81 -7.37
C LEU A 84 6.46 -6.15 -8.85
N PRO A 85 7.41 -5.50 -9.57
CA PRO A 85 7.77 -5.92 -10.92
C PRO A 85 8.21 -7.39 -10.98
N GLY A 86 8.94 -7.88 -9.97
CA GLY A 86 9.33 -9.28 -9.82
C GLY A 86 8.12 -10.21 -9.73
N ALA A 87 7.21 -9.94 -8.79
CA ALA A 87 5.98 -10.72 -8.61
C ALA A 87 5.09 -10.76 -9.86
N LEU A 88 5.07 -9.67 -10.65
CA LEU A 88 4.36 -9.63 -11.93
C LEU A 88 5.07 -10.43 -13.02
N ARG A 89 6.41 -10.42 -13.06
CA ARG A 89 7.20 -11.25 -13.98
C ARG A 89 6.99 -12.74 -13.68
N GLU A 90 6.98 -13.12 -12.41
CA GLU A 90 6.72 -14.49 -11.96
C GLU A 90 5.33 -14.99 -12.37
N ALA A 91 4.30 -14.14 -12.27
CA ALA A 91 2.97 -14.46 -12.77
C ALA A 91 2.97 -14.74 -14.28
N ARG A 92 3.67 -13.92 -15.07
CA ARG A 92 3.78 -14.12 -16.53
C ARG A 92 4.56 -15.38 -16.89
N ALA A 93 5.57 -15.72 -16.09
CA ALA A 93 6.39 -16.92 -16.26
C ALA A 93 5.72 -18.21 -15.75
N GLY A 94 4.47 -18.15 -15.28
CA GLY A 94 3.77 -19.31 -14.71
C GLY A 94 4.31 -19.78 -13.35
N LYS A 95 5.15 -18.97 -12.69
CA LYS A 95 5.73 -19.27 -11.38
C LYS A 95 4.75 -18.90 -10.26
N TRP A 96 3.62 -19.61 -10.19
CA TRP A 96 2.48 -19.26 -9.33
C TRP A 96 2.82 -19.22 -7.84
N ARG A 97 3.69 -20.12 -7.36
CA ARG A 97 4.12 -20.16 -5.96
C ARG A 97 4.90 -18.90 -5.59
N ALA A 98 5.81 -18.46 -6.45
CA ALA A 98 6.63 -17.28 -6.24
C ALA A 98 5.75 -16.01 -6.29
N HIS A 99 4.91 -15.89 -7.33
CA HIS A 99 3.92 -14.80 -7.44
C HIS A 99 3.06 -14.72 -6.17
N ARG A 100 2.47 -15.84 -5.74
CA ARG A 100 1.63 -15.89 -4.54
C ARG A 100 2.40 -15.44 -3.30
N SER A 101 3.63 -15.90 -3.12
CA SER A 101 4.47 -15.50 -1.99
C SER A 101 4.75 -13.99 -1.99
N GLY A 102 5.13 -13.43 -3.15
CA GLY A 102 5.38 -11.99 -3.29
C GLY A 102 4.14 -11.14 -2.99
N MET A 103 2.97 -11.55 -3.51
CA MET A 103 1.71 -10.84 -3.25
C MET A 103 1.32 -10.86 -1.77
N ILE A 104 1.52 -12.00 -1.08
CA ILE A 104 1.25 -12.11 0.36
C ILE A 104 2.21 -11.22 1.15
N GLN A 105 3.52 -11.25 0.85
CA GLN A 105 4.52 -10.43 1.54
C GLN A 105 4.22 -8.93 1.38
N MET A 106 3.87 -8.47 0.18
CA MET A 106 3.48 -7.07 -0.05
C MET A 106 2.17 -6.70 0.63
N THR A 107 1.23 -7.63 0.73
CA THR A 107 -0.02 -7.37 1.46
C THR A 107 0.27 -7.20 2.96
N ILE A 108 1.05 -8.11 3.54
CA ILE A 108 1.41 -8.04 4.96
C ILE A 108 2.21 -6.76 5.23
N GLY A 109 3.26 -6.49 4.46
CA GLY A 109 4.09 -5.30 4.65
C GLY A 109 3.36 -3.99 4.33
N GLY A 110 2.83 -3.88 3.11
CA GLY A 110 2.29 -2.64 2.57
C GLY A 110 0.85 -2.30 2.99
N VAL A 111 0.04 -3.29 3.38
CA VAL A 111 -1.35 -3.04 3.81
C VAL A 111 -1.47 -3.21 5.31
N VAL A 112 -1.05 -4.35 5.86
CA VAL A 112 -1.27 -4.66 7.28
C VAL A 112 -0.30 -3.89 8.18
N ILE A 113 1.00 -4.04 7.97
CA ILE A 113 2.02 -3.38 8.81
C ILE A 113 2.00 -1.87 8.58
N ALA A 114 2.13 -1.41 7.32
CA ALA A 114 2.12 0.03 7.03
C ALA A 114 0.79 0.69 7.41
N GLY A 115 -0.35 0.04 7.15
CA GLY A 115 -1.66 0.53 7.58
C GLY A 115 -1.79 0.60 9.09
N GLY A 116 -1.33 -0.42 9.82
CA GLY A 116 -1.28 -0.39 11.29
C GLY A 116 -0.43 0.75 11.83
N LEU A 117 0.74 1.00 11.24
CA LEU A 117 1.61 2.13 11.60
C LEU A 117 0.94 3.48 11.31
N ALA A 118 0.20 3.60 10.20
CA ALA A 118 -0.56 4.81 9.86
C ALA A 118 -1.73 5.09 10.82
N LEU A 119 -2.18 4.07 11.56
CA LEU A 119 -3.24 4.17 12.57
C LEU A 119 -2.71 4.29 14.00
N MET A 120 -1.39 4.41 14.22
CA MET A 120 -0.85 4.70 15.54
C MET A 120 -1.43 6.00 16.11
N PRO A 121 -1.56 6.12 17.45
CA PRO A 121 -1.97 7.37 18.09
C PRO A 121 -1.15 8.54 17.55
N THR A 122 -1.79 9.70 17.40
CA THR A 122 -1.25 10.95 16.81
C THR A 122 -1.06 10.99 15.29
N ARG A 123 -1.15 9.86 14.57
CA ARG A 123 -1.07 9.86 13.10
C ARG A 123 -2.35 10.38 12.46
N THR A 124 -2.23 11.00 11.29
CA THR A 124 -3.36 11.62 10.56
C THR A 124 -4.56 10.69 10.41
N MET A 125 -4.37 9.44 9.97
CA MET A 125 -5.49 8.52 9.74
C MET A 125 -6.13 8.05 11.05
N ASN A 126 -5.37 8.00 12.16
CA ASN A 126 -5.93 7.77 13.48
C ASN A 126 -6.87 8.92 13.89
N LEU A 127 -6.44 10.18 13.71
CA LEU A 127 -7.27 11.36 14.00
C LEU A 127 -8.54 11.40 13.16
N VAL A 128 -8.45 11.05 11.87
CA VAL A 128 -9.60 10.99 10.97
C VAL A 128 -10.65 9.98 11.44
N LEU A 129 -10.20 8.76 11.78
CA LEU A 129 -11.09 7.64 12.09
C LEU A 129 -11.57 7.62 13.55
N PHE A 130 -10.71 7.98 14.50
CA PHE A 130 -10.99 7.83 15.93
C PHE A 130 -11.18 9.16 16.66
N GLY A 131 -10.87 10.30 16.01
CA GLY A 131 -11.17 11.63 16.55
C GLY A 131 -10.08 12.26 17.41
N GLY A 132 -9.00 11.53 17.72
CA GLY A 132 -7.96 11.96 18.66
C GLY A 132 -8.33 11.70 20.11
#